data_AF-A0AAV6X5I6-F1
#
_entry.id   AF-A0AAV6X5I6-F1
#
_cell.length_a   1.000
_cell.length_b   1.000
_cell.length_c   1.000
_cell.angle_alpha   90.00
_cell.angle_beta   90.00
_cell.angle_gamma   90.00
#
_symmetry.space_group_name_H-M   'P 1'
#
loop_
_entity.id
_entity.type
_entity.pdbx_description
1 polymer ?
#
loop_
_entity_poly.entity_id
_entity_poly.type
_entity_poly.pdbx_seq_one_letter_code
_entity_poly.pdbx_strand_id
1 'polypeptide(L)'
;METSEVNLEELETEMETKIHSDSTSHFKLWSELELKEFTDKFVIKSVESPNQGFSISRFDGNIDKINGDEPSGNPSKVSTIYGVVGTVRLLAGTYVLIITSRKEVGTYLGFPVFLVTSMTFLSCNEASRFLTSEEKKDESYFMTLLKIVESTPGLYYSYGTDITLNLQRRCKLAKGWMSKPIWKQGDPRFIWNKNIFEELIENKLDGFIIPLLQGNILTDSSYLSPLKIIDLLSPLSCLFLPLPHNFVSILTLTAMKKKLD
;
A
#
# COMPACT_ATOMS: atom_id res chain seq x y z
N MET A 1 31.92 29.30 -8.76
CA MET A 1 31.63 28.07 -8.00
C MET A 1 30.44 27.45 -8.69
N GLU A 2 30.72 26.65 -9.72
CA GLU A 2 29.72 26.03 -10.59
C GLU A 2 28.88 25.06 -9.77
N THR A 3 27.57 25.29 -9.74
CA THR A 3 26.59 24.30 -9.35
C THR A 3 26.61 23.21 -10.42
N SER A 4 27.17 22.05 -10.09
CA SER A 4 27.04 20.85 -10.91
C SER A 4 25.56 20.49 -11.02
N GLU A 5 24.91 20.90 -12.11
CA GLU A 5 23.66 20.31 -12.54
C GLU A 5 23.91 18.83 -12.74
N VAL A 6 23.39 18.03 -11.83
CA VAL A 6 23.46 16.57 -11.91
C VAL A 6 22.60 16.16 -13.10
N ASN A 7 23.23 15.62 -14.15
CA ASN A 7 22.53 15.13 -15.33
C ASN A 7 21.66 13.92 -14.93
N LEU A 8 20.34 14.11 -14.92
CA LEU A 8 19.38 13.11 -14.45
C LEU A 8 19.30 11.92 -15.41
N GLU A 9 19.48 12.12 -16.73
CA GLU A 9 19.48 11.03 -17.72
C GLU A 9 20.68 10.08 -17.57
N GLU A 10 21.85 10.63 -17.19
CA GLU A 10 23.04 9.82 -16.87
C GLU A 10 22.82 9.00 -15.61
N LEU A 11 22.22 9.59 -14.57
CA LEU A 11 21.87 8.87 -13.34
C LEU A 11 20.87 7.73 -13.57
N GLU A 12 19.92 7.93 -14.48
CA GLU A 12 18.94 6.89 -14.87
C GLU A 12 19.64 5.71 -15.52
N THR A 13 20.49 5.98 -16.51
CA THR A 13 21.26 4.95 -17.22
C THR A 13 22.20 4.18 -16.28
N GLU A 14 22.86 4.88 -15.36
CA GLU A 14 23.68 4.26 -14.30
C GLU A 14 22.86 3.39 -13.33
N MET A 15 21.62 3.78 -13.04
CA MET A 15 20.73 3.02 -12.17
C MET A 15 20.19 1.77 -12.85
N GLU A 16 19.74 1.87 -14.10
CA GLU A 16 19.25 0.72 -14.88
C GLU A 16 20.35 -0.31 -15.10
N THR A 17 21.57 0.13 -15.41
CA THR A 17 22.73 -0.75 -15.51
C THR A 17 23.09 -1.40 -14.17
N LYS A 18 23.00 -0.66 -13.04
CA LYS A 18 23.15 -1.24 -11.70
C LYS A 18 22.11 -2.31 -11.40
N ILE A 19 20.84 -2.07 -11.72
CA ILE A 19 19.74 -3.03 -11.50
C ILE A 19 20.00 -4.35 -12.25
N HIS A 20 20.49 -4.28 -13.48
CA HIS A 20 20.81 -5.47 -14.28
C HIS A 20 22.09 -6.20 -13.83
N SER A 21 22.99 -5.51 -13.11
CA SER A 21 24.28 -6.08 -12.67
C SER A 21 24.27 -6.71 -11.27
N ASP A 22 23.28 -6.39 -10.43
CA ASP A 22 23.28 -6.79 -9.01
C ASP A 22 22.65 -8.18 -8.84
N SER A 23 23.47 -9.21 -8.61
CA SER A 23 23.02 -10.61 -8.42
C SER A 23 22.45 -10.91 -7.03
N THR A 24 22.07 -9.88 -6.28
CA THR A 24 21.64 -9.98 -4.87
C THR A 24 20.17 -10.42 -4.80
N SER A 25 19.79 -11.21 -3.79
CA SER A 25 18.37 -11.58 -3.59
C SER A 25 17.51 -10.32 -3.42
N HIS A 26 16.70 -10.01 -4.43
CA HIS A 26 15.74 -8.92 -4.40
C HIS A 26 14.61 -9.26 -3.44
N PHE A 27 14.26 -8.29 -2.59
CA PHE A 27 13.07 -8.37 -1.77
C PHE A 27 11.85 -8.44 -2.68
N LYS A 28 11.01 -9.45 -2.49
CA LYS A 28 9.87 -9.72 -3.35
C LYS A 28 8.58 -9.29 -2.67
N LEU A 29 7.85 -8.40 -3.33
CA LEU A 29 6.47 -8.06 -2.97
C LEU A 29 5.52 -8.95 -3.79
N TRP A 30 4.50 -9.50 -3.14
CA TRP A 30 3.55 -10.40 -3.79
C TRP A 30 2.57 -9.64 -4.68
N SER A 31 2.55 -9.99 -5.97
CA SER A 31 1.82 -9.23 -7.00
C SER A 31 0.36 -9.63 -7.12
N GLU A 32 0.06 -10.92 -6.99
CA GLU A 32 -1.28 -11.47 -7.00
C GLU A 32 -1.51 -12.27 -5.72
N LEU A 33 -2.55 -11.87 -5.01
CA LEU A 33 -2.93 -12.46 -3.73
C LEU A 33 -4.31 -13.10 -3.86
N GLU A 34 -4.47 -14.26 -3.25
CA GLU A 34 -5.74 -14.95 -3.14
C GLU A 34 -6.35 -14.63 -1.77
N LEU A 35 -7.53 -14.01 -1.78
CA LEU A 35 -8.36 -13.80 -0.59
C LEU A 35 -9.40 -14.93 -0.52
N LYS A 36 -9.31 -15.72 0.55
CA LYS A 36 -10.29 -16.75 0.91
C LYS A 36 -11.10 -16.25 2.10
N GLU A 37 -12.42 -16.12 1.92
CA GLU A 37 -13.35 -15.69 2.96
C GLU A 37 -13.97 -16.91 3.65
N PHE A 38 -13.70 -17.07 4.95
CA PHE A 38 -14.35 -18.07 5.80
C PHE A 38 -15.37 -17.41 6.72
N THR A 39 -16.16 -18.21 7.44
CA THR A 39 -17.11 -17.67 8.42
C THR A 39 -16.42 -17.01 9.60
N ASP A 40 -15.27 -17.53 10.02
CA ASP A 40 -14.49 -17.16 11.21
C ASP A 40 -13.28 -16.26 10.89
N LYS A 41 -12.80 -16.24 9.65
CA LYS A 41 -11.56 -15.54 9.28
C LYS A 41 -11.47 -15.17 7.81
N PHE A 42 -10.56 -14.26 7.51
CA PHE A 42 -10.05 -13.99 6.17
C PHE A 42 -8.67 -14.61 6.03
N VAL A 43 -8.38 -15.24 4.90
CA VAL A 43 -7.07 -15.82 4.61
C VAL A 43 -6.53 -15.18 3.35
N ILE A 44 -5.34 -14.61 3.42
CA ILE A 44 -4.67 -13.95 2.31
C ILE A 44 -3.38 -14.71 2.04
N LYS A 45 -3.24 -15.25 0.83
CA LYS A 45 -2.06 -16.02 0.41
C LYS A 45 -1.48 -15.45 -0.89
N SER A 46 -0.17 -15.59 -1.05
CA SER A 46 0.46 -15.34 -2.35
C SER A 46 0.10 -16.45 -3.33
N VAL A 47 -0.33 -16.09 -4.54
CA VAL A 47 -0.58 -17.05 -5.63
C VAL A 47 0.74 -17.69 -6.07
N GLU A 48 1.82 -16.91 -6.07
CA GLU A 48 3.16 -17.34 -6.50
C GLU A 48 3.87 -18.20 -5.43
N SER A 49 3.44 -18.11 -4.17
CA SER A 49 4.01 -18.85 -3.06
C SER A 49 2.91 -19.18 -2.04
N PRO A 50 2.14 -20.26 -2.26
CA PRO A 50 0.97 -20.61 -1.45
C PRO A 50 1.27 -20.86 0.04
N ASN A 51 2.54 -21.14 0.35
CA ASN A 51 3.03 -21.34 1.71
C ASN A 51 3.25 -20.03 2.47
N GLN A 52 3.24 -18.89 1.78
CA GLN A 52 3.31 -17.56 2.38
C GLN A 52 1.94 -16.92 2.37
N GLY A 53 1.41 -16.68 3.57
CA GLY A 53 0.15 -16.02 3.77
C GLY A 53 -0.08 -15.71 5.24
N PHE A 54 -1.23 -15.12 5.50
CA PHE A 54 -1.68 -14.81 6.84
C PHE A 54 -3.21 -14.90 6.91
N SER A 55 -3.72 -15.13 8.10
CA SER A 55 -5.13 -15.09 8.42
C SER A 55 -5.45 -13.91 9.32
N ILE A 56 -6.64 -13.37 9.17
CA ILE A 56 -7.19 -12.32 10.02
C ILE A 56 -8.49 -12.86 10.60
N SER A 57 -8.55 -12.99 11.91
CA SER A 57 -9.75 -13.47 12.61
C SER A 57 -10.88 -12.44 12.52
N ARG A 58 -12.10 -12.89 12.23
CA ARG A 58 -13.30 -12.03 12.16
C ARG A 58 -13.81 -11.61 13.54
N PHE A 59 -13.37 -12.31 14.59
CA PHE A 59 -13.81 -12.08 15.97
C PHE A 59 -13.10 -10.89 16.62
N ASP A 60 -11.77 -10.90 16.58
CA ASP A 60 -10.89 -9.95 17.27
C ASP A 60 -10.01 -9.14 16.30
N GLY A 61 -10.00 -9.48 15.02
CA GLY A 61 -9.14 -8.82 14.03
C GLY A 61 -7.67 -9.20 14.14
N ASN A 62 -7.32 -10.21 14.95
CA ASN A 62 -5.92 -10.58 15.14
C ASN A 62 -5.34 -11.21 13.87
N ILE A 63 -4.07 -10.91 13.60
CA ILE A 63 -3.36 -11.33 12.39
C ILE A 63 -2.40 -12.46 12.76
N ASP A 64 -2.61 -13.63 12.17
CA ASP A 64 -1.77 -14.81 12.37
C ASP A 64 -1.11 -15.23 11.06
N LYS A 65 0.19 -15.53 11.10
CA LYS A 65 0.92 -16.05 9.94
C LYS A 65 0.57 -17.50 9.65
N ILE A 66 0.38 -17.83 8.38
CA ILE A 66 0.13 -19.20 7.92
C ILE A 66 1.46 -19.82 7.51
N ASN A 67 1.87 -20.87 8.22
CA ASN A 67 3.08 -21.63 7.91
C ASN A 67 2.70 -22.95 7.21
N GLY A 68 2.35 -22.87 5.92
CA GLY A 68 2.19 -24.05 5.05
C GLY A 68 0.93 -24.91 5.25
N ASP A 69 0.32 -24.94 6.44
CA ASP A 69 -0.91 -25.68 6.66
C ASP A 69 -2.10 -24.94 6.03
N GLU A 70 -2.83 -25.62 5.14
CA GLU A 70 -4.07 -25.07 4.61
C GLU A 70 -5.12 -24.97 5.73
N PRO A 71 -5.82 -23.83 5.84
CA PRO A 71 -6.88 -23.69 6.81
C PRO A 71 -7.96 -24.74 6.54
N SER A 72 -8.25 -25.56 7.55
CA SER A 72 -9.33 -26.56 7.50
C SER A 72 -10.68 -25.87 7.28
N GLY A 73 -11.34 -26.19 6.16
CA GLY A 73 -12.68 -25.69 5.82
C GLY A 73 -12.80 -25.28 4.35
N ASN A 74 -14.03 -25.20 3.84
CA ASN A 74 -14.28 -24.66 2.51
C ASN A 74 -14.51 -23.15 2.61
N PRO A 75 -13.79 -22.33 1.82
CA PRO A 75 -14.06 -20.89 1.77
C PRO A 75 -15.44 -20.63 1.17
N SER A 76 -16.16 -19.68 1.75
CA SER A 76 -17.46 -19.21 1.23
C SER A 76 -17.28 -18.47 -0.10
N LYS A 77 -16.16 -17.74 -0.21
CA LYS A 77 -15.80 -16.99 -1.40
C LYS A 77 -14.29 -16.94 -1.57
N VAL A 78 -13.85 -17.04 -2.81
CA VAL A 78 -12.45 -16.89 -3.20
C VAL A 78 -12.38 -15.77 -4.23
N SER A 79 -11.48 -14.82 -4.02
CA SER A 79 -11.30 -13.68 -4.93
C SER A 79 -9.83 -13.28 -5.01
N THR A 80 -9.42 -12.78 -6.16
CA THR A 80 -8.08 -12.21 -6.35
C THR A 80 -8.05 -10.78 -5.83
N ILE A 81 -7.03 -10.44 -5.08
CA ILE A 81 -6.71 -9.08 -4.65
C ILE A 81 -5.29 -8.73 -5.08
N TYR A 82 -5.01 -7.45 -5.18
CA TYR A 82 -3.73 -6.93 -5.67
C TYR A 82 -2.87 -6.33 -4.56
N GLY A 83 -3.34 -6.33 -3.32
CA GLY A 83 -2.56 -5.81 -2.22
C GLY A 83 -3.36 -5.60 -0.95
N VAL A 84 -2.64 -5.54 0.15
CA VAL A 84 -3.19 -5.20 1.46
C VAL A 84 -2.65 -3.83 1.82
N VAL A 85 -3.57 -2.87 1.95
CA VAL A 85 -3.23 -1.47 2.19
C VAL A 85 -2.92 -1.25 3.67
N GLY A 86 -3.67 -1.90 4.55
CA GLY A 86 -3.52 -1.80 5.99
C GLY A 86 -4.76 -2.25 6.76
N THR A 87 -4.72 -2.11 8.07
CA THR A 87 -5.81 -2.36 9.01
C THR A 87 -6.16 -1.08 9.77
N VAL A 88 -7.43 -0.95 10.13
CA VAL A 88 -7.99 0.14 10.92
C VAL A 88 -8.88 -0.46 11.99
N ARG A 89 -8.59 -0.18 13.26
CA ARG A 89 -9.42 -0.62 14.38
C ARG A 89 -10.46 0.45 14.70
N LEU A 90 -11.74 0.07 14.67
CA LEU A 90 -12.88 0.89 15.09
C LEU A 90 -13.54 0.27 16.34
N LEU A 91 -14.69 0.81 16.76
CA LEU A 91 -15.41 0.34 17.94
C LEU A 91 -15.97 -1.08 17.75
N ALA A 92 -16.50 -1.38 16.55
CA ALA A 92 -17.06 -2.70 16.26
C ALA A 92 -16.02 -3.80 16.01
N GLY A 93 -14.75 -3.44 15.80
CA GLY A 93 -13.68 -4.37 15.46
C GLY A 93 -12.71 -3.82 14.43
N THR A 94 -11.96 -4.72 13.79
CA THR A 94 -10.90 -4.38 12.84
C THR A 94 -11.41 -4.42 11.41
N TYR A 95 -11.03 -3.43 10.62
CA TYR A 95 -11.36 -3.28 9.22
C TYR A 95 -10.07 -3.35 8.39
N VAL A 96 -10.05 -4.22 7.39
CA VAL A 96 -8.86 -4.48 6.58
C VAL A 96 -9.07 -3.86 5.20
N LEU A 97 -8.24 -2.91 4.83
CA LEU A 97 -8.31 -2.26 3.52
C LEU A 97 -7.51 -3.06 2.49
N ILE A 98 -8.17 -3.51 1.43
CA ILE A 98 -7.57 -4.29 0.35
C ILE A 98 -7.75 -3.63 -1.01
N ILE A 99 -6.82 -3.90 -1.92
CA ILE A 99 -6.90 -3.46 -3.32
C ILE A 99 -7.57 -4.57 -4.13
N THR A 100 -8.76 -4.31 -4.64
CA THR A 100 -9.55 -5.27 -5.43
C THR A 100 -9.33 -5.12 -6.93
N SER A 101 -8.89 -3.94 -7.38
CA SER A 101 -8.58 -3.69 -8.78
C SER A 101 -7.44 -2.69 -8.94
N ARG A 102 -6.63 -2.91 -9.98
CA ARG A 102 -5.51 -2.05 -10.37
C ARG A 102 -5.48 -1.88 -11.89
N LYS A 103 -4.88 -0.78 -12.35
CA LYS A 103 -4.56 -0.53 -13.76
C LYS A 103 -3.08 -0.20 -13.90
N GLU A 104 -2.38 -0.87 -14.79
CA GLU A 104 -1.01 -0.47 -15.15
C GLU A 104 -1.05 0.84 -15.92
N VAL A 105 -0.25 1.82 -15.48
CA VAL A 105 -0.23 3.16 -16.08
C VAL A 105 1.08 3.47 -16.79
N GLY A 106 2.16 2.71 -16.53
CA GLY A 106 3.45 2.86 -17.20
C GLY A 106 4.55 2.17 -16.41
N THR A 107 5.80 2.42 -16.76
CA THR A 107 6.97 1.83 -16.09
C THR A 107 7.92 2.88 -15.53
N TYR A 108 8.43 2.68 -14.32
CA TYR A 108 9.45 3.50 -13.67
C TYR A 108 10.71 2.67 -13.39
N LEU A 109 11.85 3.05 -13.96
CA LEU A 109 13.12 2.30 -13.88
C LEU A 109 12.97 0.82 -14.30
N GLY A 110 12.21 0.58 -15.37
CA GLY A 110 11.90 -0.77 -15.87
C GLY A 110 10.85 -1.55 -15.05
N PHE A 111 10.35 -1.01 -13.94
CA PHE A 111 9.32 -1.67 -13.13
C PHE A 111 7.93 -1.10 -13.42
N PRO A 112 6.89 -1.94 -13.56
CA PRO A 112 5.53 -1.49 -13.82
C PRO A 112 4.95 -0.72 -12.63
N VAL A 113 4.25 0.37 -12.93
CA VAL A 113 3.54 1.24 -11.98
C VAL A 113 2.05 1.05 -12.17
N PHE A 114 1.34 0.88 -11.06
CA PHE A 114 -0.08 0.60 -11.03
C PHE A 114 -0.83 1.73 -10.34
N LEU A 115 -1.95 2.12 -10.93
CA LEU A 115 -3.00 2.94 -10.33
C LEU A 115 -4.01 2.02 -9.67
N VAL A 116 -4.34 2.31 -8.41
CA VAL A 116 -5.45 1.69 -7.72
C VAL A 116 -6.76 2.19 -8.32
N THR A 117 -7.56 1.27 -8.87
CA THR A 117 -8.87 1.58 -9.46
C THR A 117 -10.02 1.25 -8.52
N SER A 118 -9.84 0.28 -7.62
CA SER A 118 -10.84 -0.07 -6.60
C SER A 118 -10.18 -0.64 -5.35
N MET A 119 -10.71 -0.24 -4.19
CA MET A 119 -10.39 -0.78 -2.88
C MET A 119 -11.66 -1.00 -2.09
N THR A 120 -11.60 -1.91 -1.12
CA THR A 120 -12.72 -2.22 -0.24
C THR A 120 -12.22 -2.56 1.16
N PHE A 121 -12.99 -2.22 2.18
CA PHE A 121 -12.79 -2.69 3.54
C PHE A 121 -13.46 -4.05 3.77
N LEU A 122 -12.71 -4.98 4.35
CA LEU A 122 -13.23 -6.21 4.92
C LEU A 122 -13.49 -5.98 6.41
N SER A 123 -14.74 -6.20 6.85
CA SER A 123 -15.13 -6.02 8.25
C SER A 123 -14.92 -7.30 9.07
N CYS A 124 -14.17 -7.19 10.16
CA CYS A 124 -14.06 -8.21 11.22
C CYS A 124 -14.93 -7.75 12.40
N ASN A 125 -16.25 -7.82 12.24
CA ASN A 125 -17.21 -7.09 13.08
C ASN A 125 -18.11 -7.99 13.95
N GLU A 126 -17.64 -9.17 14.37
CA GLU A 126 -18.46 -10.02 15.25
C GLU A 126 -18.73 -9.40 16.63
N ALA A 127 -17.86 -8.49 17.07
CA ALA A 127 -18.06 -7.70 18.30
C ALA A 127 -19.15 -6.62 18.19
N SER A 128 -19.63 -6.28 16.99
CA SER A 128 -20.71 -5.29 16.76
C SER A 128 -22.02 -5.61 17.53
N ARG A 129 -22.21 -6.88 17.91
CA ARG A 129 -23.37 -7.35 18.68
C ARG A 129 -23.42 -6.79 20.10
N PHE A 130 -22.27 -6.42 20.66
CA PHE A 130 -22.16 -5.95 22.04
C PHE A 130 -22.15 -4.42 22.17
N LEU A 131 -22.17 -3.70 21.05
CA LEU A 131 -22.17 -2.24 21.06
C LEU A 131 -23.47 -1.66 21.61
N THR A 132 -23.32 -0.64 22.45
CA THR A 132 -24.40 0.21 22.93
C THR A 132 -25.04 0.99 21.78
N SER A 133 -26.22 1.57 22.04
CA SER A 133 -26.93 2.38 21.03
C SER A 133 -26.15 3.62 20.59
N GLU A 134 -25.30 4.18 21.47
CA GLU A 134 -24.45 5.32 21.18
C GLU A 134 -23.25 4.91 20.33
N GLU A 135 -22.55 3.84 20.70
CA GLU A 135 -21.43 3.29 19.92
C GLU A 135 -21.87 2.85 18.52
N LYS A 136 -23.11 2.34 18.37
CA LYS A 136 -23.67 2.02 17.05
C LYS A 136 -23.82 3.25 16.15
N LYS A 137 -24.14 4.42 16.72
CA LYS A 137 -24.22 5.68 15.96
C LYS A 137 -22.83 6.15 15.54
N ASP A 138 -21.88 6.10 16.46
CA ASP A 138 -20.49 6.46 16.18
C ASP A 138 -19.86 5.52 15.15
N GLU A 139 -20.12 4.22 15.24
CA GLU A 139 -19.69 3.23 14.26
C GLU A 139 -20.27 3.53 12.88
N SER A 140 -21.57 3.86 12.78
CA SER A 140 -22.18 4.25 11.50
C SER A 140 -21.52 5.51 10.91
N TYR A 141 -21.08 6.43 11.75
CA TYR A 141 -20.33 7.61 11.32
C TYR A 141 -18.94 7.22 10.79
N PHE A 142 -18.19 6.39 11.52
CA PHE A 142 -16.89 5.88 11.08
C PHE A 142 -16.99 5.07 9.78
N MET A 143 -18.03 4.25 9.61
CA MET A 143 -18.28 3.54 8.35
C MET A 143 -18.48 4.48 7.16
N THR A 144 -19.09 5.65 7.39
CA THR A 144 -19.21 6.68 6.35
C THR A 144 -17.85 7.26 5.99
N LEU A 145 -16.99 7.47 6.98
CA LEU A 145 -15.61 7.92 6.77
C LEU A 145 -14.77 6.88 6.02
N LEU A 146 -14.91 5.59 6.35
CA LEU A 146 -14.25 4.51 5.62
C LEU A 146 -14.66 4.49 4.15
N LYS A 147 -15.94 4.70 3.83
CA LYS A 147 -16.38 4.81 2.42
C LYS A 147 -15.72 5.96 1.67
N ILE A 148 -15.46 7.09 2.34
CA ILE A 148 -14.70 8.20 1.74
C ILE A 148 -13.27 7.74 1.44
N VAL A 149 -12.64 7.02 2.38
CA VAL A 149 -11.29 6.46 2.19
C VAL A 149 -11.24 5.47 1.02
N GLU A 150 -12.22 4.58 0.87
CA GLU A 150 -12.32 3.65 -0.28
C GLU A 150 -12.37 4.37 -1.62
N SER A 151 -13.07 5.51 -1.66
CA SER A 151 -13.23 6.33 -2.86
C SER A 151 -12.04 7.23 -3.18
N THR A 152 -10.93 7.13 -2.44
CA THR A 152 -9.76 8.00 -2.60
C THR A 152 -9.13 7.80 -3.98
N PRO A 153 -9.14 8.83 -4.86
CA PRO A 153 -8.56 8.71 -6.19
C PRO A 153 -7.04 8.94 -6.17
N GLY A 154 -6.38 8.52 -7.25
CA GLY A 154 -4.99 8.87 -7.53
C GLY A 154 -3.98 8.19 -6.62
N LEU A 155 -4.23 6.94 -6.22
CA LEU A 155 -3.30 6.13 -5.45
C LEU A 155 -2.48 5.23 -6.37
N TYR A 156 -1.16 5.36 -6.32
CA TYR A 156 -0.21 4.66 -7.18
C TYR A 156 0.75 3.83 -6.36
N TYR A 157 1.27 2.76 -6.95
CA TYR A 157 2.29 1.92 -6.33
C TYR A 157 3.01 1.05 -7.37
N SER A 158 4.08 0.37 -6.95
CA SER A 158 4.76 -0.65 -7.75
C SER A 158 5.22 -1.80 -6.86
N TYR A 159 5.27 -3.02 -7.43
CA TYR A 159 5.75 -4.22 -6.74
C TYR A 159 7.27 -4.33 -6.71
N GLY A 160 7.95 -3.76 -7.71
CA GLY A 160 9.40 -3.92 -7.89
C GLY A 160 10.22 -2.73 -7.43
N THR A 161 9.58 -1.59 -7.16
CA THR A 161 10.28 -0.33 -6.94
C THR A 161 9.52 0.60 -6.02
N ASP A 162 10.24 1.35 -5.19
CA ASP A 162 9.64 2.42 -4.40
C ASP A 162 9.42 3.67 -5.26
N ILE A 163 8.18 4.07 -5.47
CA ILE A 163 7.84 5.27 -6.25
C ILE A 163 7.76 6.56 -5.41
N THR A 164 7.99 6.47 -4.09
CA THR A 164 7.89 7.63 -3.18
C THR A 164 9.18 8.44 -3.08
N LEU A 165 10.31 7.87 -3.52
CA LEU A 165 11.62 8.52 -3.49
C LEU A 165 11.95 9.17 -4.83
N ASN A 166 12.49 10.39 -4.75
CA ASN A 166 13.12 11.03 -5.91
C ASN A 166 14.43 10.32 -6.31
N LEU A 167 14.76 10.41 -7.60
CA LEU A 167 15.90 9.70 -8.20
C LEU A 167 17.23 10.04 -7.50
N GLN A 168 17.46 11.32 -7.19
CA GLN A 168 18.69 11.77 -6.53
C GLN A 168 18.92 11.12 -5.15
N ARG A 169 17.88 11.04 -4.31
CA ARG A 169 17.99 10.33 -3.02
C ARG A 169 18.17 8.84 -3.23
N ARG A 170 17.58 8.30 -4.28
CA ARG A 170 17.71 6.90 -4.61
C ARG A 170 19.12 6.52 -5.05
N CYS A 171 19.80 7.35 -5.82
CA CYS A 171 21.22 7.17 -6.15
C CYS A 171 22.13 7.21 -4.91
N LYS A 172 21.72 7.92 -3.85
CA LYS A 172 22.43 8.00 -2.57
C LYS A 172 22.20 6.78 -1.66
N LEU A 173 21.19 5.95 -1.94
CA LEU A 173 20.99 4.71 -1.18
C LEU A 173 22.11 3.71 -1.53
N ALA A 174 22.72 3.14 -0.49
CA ALA A 174 23.84 2.22 -0.62
C ALA A 174 23.46 0.93 -1.39
N LYS A 175 24.49 0.20 -1.86
CA LYS A 175 24.34 -1.15 -2.44
C LYS A 175 23.52 -2.06 -1.51
N GLY A 176 22.62 -2.89 -2.08
CA GLY A 176 21.73 -3.76 -1.31
C GLY A 176 20.40 -3.15 -0.87
N TRP A 177 20.03 -1.96 -1.38
CA TRP A 177 18.69 -1.37 -1.19
C TRP A 177 17.58 -2.33 -1.67
N MET A 178 17.84 -3.06 -2.74
CA MET A 178 16.96 -4.09 -3.29
C MET A 178 16.61 -5.22 -2.31
N SER A 179 17.42 -5.46 -1.28
CA SER A 179 17.18 -6.54 -0.30
C SER A 179 16.34 -6.09 0.90
N LYS A 180 16.00 -4.80 1.01
CA LYS A 180 15.15 -4.26 2.09
C LYS A 180 13.68 -4.20 1.64
N PRO A 181 12.72 -4.36 2.57
CA PRO A 181 11.31 -4.11 2.28
C PRO A 181 11.09 -2.70 1.71
N ILE A 182 10.26 -2.58 0.69
CA ILE A 182 9.99 -1.31 -0.02
C ILE A 182 9.49 -0.24 0.96
N TRP A 183 8.60 -0.61 1.87
CA TRP A 183 8.02 0.29 2.88
C TRP A 183 9.06 0.89 3.85
N LYS A 184 10.20 0.22 4.09
CA LYS A 184 11.28 0.74 4.97
C LYS A 184 12.15 1.79 4.28
N GLN A 185 12.10 1.82 2.95
CA GLN A 185 12.95 2.69 2.14
C GLN A 185 12.24 3.99 1.76
N GLY A 186 10.91 3.94 1.65
CA GLY A 186 10.10 5.07 1.25
C GLY A 186 10.21 6.28 2.17
N ASP A 187 10.09 7.47 1.56
CA ASP A 187 10.02 8.71 2.32
C ASP A 187 8.67 8.75 3.06
N PRO A 188 8.67 8.74 4.40
CA PRO A 188 7.44 8.64 5.17
C PRO A 188 6.45 9.79 4.94
N ARG A 189 6.88 10.90 4.32
CA ARG A 189 6.04 12.06 4.00
C ARG A 189 5.12 11.82 2.81
N PHE A 190 5.47 10.88 1.94
CA PHE A 190 4.74 10.61 0.69
C PHE A 190 3.99 9.27 0.73
N ILE A 191 4.21 8.44 1.76
CA ILE A 191 3.48 7.19 1.97
C ILE A 191 2.09 7.50 2.56
N TRP A 192 1.05 7.35 1.74
CA TRP A 192 -0.33 7.63 2.11
C TRP A 192 -0.86 6.71 3.21
N ASN A 193 -0.59 5.39 3.12
CA ASN A 193 -1.09 4.37 4.05
C ASN A 193 -0.18 4.11 5.25
N LYS A 194 0.76 5.01 5.57
CA LYS A 194 1.77 4.78 6.61
C LYS A 194 1.17 4.40 7.97
N ASN A 195 0.09 5.06 8.35
CA ASN A 195 -0.52 4.92 9.68
C ASN A 195 -1.38 3.66 9.84
N ILE A 196 -1.65 2.93 8.75
CA ILE A 196 -2.59 1.80 8.75
C ILE A 196 -1.91 0.45 8.49
N PHE A 197 -0.63 0.39 8.09
CA PHE A 197 0.08 -0.89 7.96
C PHE A 197 0.95 -1.26 9.17
N GLU A 198 0.85 -0.52 10.29
CA GLU A 198 1.67 -0.77 11.49
C GLU A 198 1.47 -2.20 12.04
N GLU A 199 0.23 -2.69 12.14
CA GLU A 199 -0.05 -4.05 12.59
C GLU A 199 0.55 -5.11 11.64
N LEU A 200 0.62 -4.82 10.33
CA LEU A 200 1.27 -5.72 9.36
C LEU A 200 2.79 -5.76 9.60
N ILE A 201 3.41 -4.64 9.98
CA ILE A 201 4.83 -4.57 10.32
C ILE A 201 5.11 -5.39 11.58
N GLU A 202 4.30 -5.23 12.61
CA GLU A 202 4.45 -5.94 13.88
C GLU A 202 4.38 -7.47 13.68
N ASN A 203 3.50 -7.91 12.79
CA ASN A 203 3.37 -9.31 12.40
C ASN A 203 4.43 -9.78 11.39
N LYS A 204 5.42 -8.93 11.05
CA LYS A 204 6.51 -9.21 10.11
C LYS A 204 6.00 -9.61 8.71
N LEU A 205 4.92 -9.00 8.23
CA LEU A 205 4.31 -9.26 6.92
C LEU A 205 4.89 -8.37 5.83
N ASP A 206 6.20 -8.16 5.85
CA ASP A 206 6.89 -7.22 4.97
C ASP A 206 6.52 -7.40 3.48
N GLY A 207 6.37 -8.64 3.01
CA GLY A 207 6.08 -8.97 1.60
C GLY A 207 4.65 -8.64 1.13
N PHE A 208 3.77 -8.24 2.05
CA PHE A 208 2.38 -7.86 1.79
C PHE A 208 2.13 -6.36 1.92
N ILE A 209 3.10 -5.60 2.45
CA ILE A 209 2.94 -4.16 2.71
C ILE A 209 3.31 -3.37 1.47
N ILE A 210 2.33 -2.69 0.88
CA ILE A 210 2.51 -1.86 -0.31
C ILE A 210 2.47 -0.39 0.09
N PRO A 211 3.57 0.38 -0.04
CA PRO A 211 3.52 1.82 0.14
C PRO A 211 2.74 2.46 -1.02
N LEU A 212 1.64 3.14 -0.70
CA LEU A 212 0.84 3.88 -1.65
C LEU A 212 1.29 5.35 -1.72
N LEU A 213 1.43 5.86 -2.94
CA LEU A 213 1.65 7.27 -3.22
C LEU A 213 0.36 7.90 -3.73
N GLN A 214 -0.10 8.98 -3.10
CA GLN A 214 -1.21 9.76 -3.61
C GLN A 214 -0.72 10.90 -4.51
N GLY A 215 -1.22 10.99 -5.74
CA GLY A 215 -0.80 12.02 -6.69
C GLY A 215 -1.53 11.94 -8.03
N ASN A 216 -0.90 12.43 -9.09
CA ASN A 216 -1.41 12.30 -10.45
C ASN A 216 -0.26 11.96 -11.40
N ILE A 217 -0.18 10.73 -11.90
CA ILE A 217 0.93 10.33 -12.77
C ILE A 217 0.54 10.61 -14.24
N LEU A 218 1.16 11.62 -14.85
CA LEU A 218 0.95 11.98 -16.26
C LEU A 218 1.79 11.10 -17.18
N THR A 219 1.12 10.20 -17.91
CA THR A 219 1.76 9.26 -18.84
C THR A 219 1.64 9.76 -20.28
N ASP A 220 2.59 10.60 -20.68
CA ASP A 220 2.68 11.11 -22.06
C ASP A 220 3.45 10.16 -22.99
N SER A 221 4.08 9.12 -22.42
CA SER A 221 4.69 8.01 -23.15
C SER A 221 4.50 6.74 -22.31
N SER A 222 4.58 5.56 -22.92
CA SER A 222 4.55 4.26 -22.22
C SER A 222 5.63 4.12 -21.12
N TYR A 223 6.63 5.00 -21.14
CA TYR A 223 7.66 5.13 -20.11
C TYR A 223 7.37 6.34 -19.21
N LEU A 224 7.36 6.11 -17.89
CA LEU A 224 7.36 7.18 -16.92
C LEU A 224 8.79 7.64 -16.71
N SER A 225 9.11 8.83 -17.24
CA SER A 225 10.38 9.44 -16.91
C SER A 225 10.40 9.73 -15.40
N PRO A 226 11.48 9.36 -14.71
CA PRO A 226 11.71 9.74 -13.32
C PRO A 226 11.52 11.23 -13.08
N LEU A 227 11.87 12.08 -14.05
CA LEU A 227 11.58 13.52 -14.06
C LEU A 227 10.10 13.85 -13.81
N LYS A 228 9.17 13.16 -14.48
CA LYS A 228 7.72 13.37 -14.28
C LYS A 228 7.28 12.96 -12.88
N ILE A 229 7.88 11.93 -12.30
CA ILE A 229 7.61 11.53 -10.90
C ILE A 229 8.22 12.53 -9.91
N ILE A 230 9.42 13.05 -10.18
CA ILE A 230 10.06 14.08 -9.37
C ILE A 230 9.25 15.37 -9.37
N ASP A 231 8.75 15.79 -10.55
CA ASP A 231 7.85 16.93 -10.66
C ASP A 231 6.66 16.70 -9.75
N LEU A 232 6.00 15.55 -9.79
CA LEU A 232 4.85 15.21 -8.94
C LEU A 232 5.15 15.09 -7.44
N LEU A 233 6.38 14.77 -7.06
CA LEU A 233 6.85 14.71 -5.66
C LEU A 233 7.38 16.06 -5.16
N SER A 234 7.55 17.05 -6.04
CA SER A 234 7.98 18.40 -5.64
C SER A 234 6.82 19.14 -4.94
N PRO A 235 7.06 19.84 -3.81
CA PRO A 235 6.03 20.66 -3.18
C PRO A 235 5.50 21.79 -4.07
N LEU A 236 6.26 22.15 -5.13
CA LEU A 236 5.97 23.26 -6.04
C LEU A 236 5.02 22.87 -7.18
N SER A 237 4.98 21.61 -7.62
CA SER A 237 3.98 21.12 -8.59
C SER A 237 2.61 20.88 -7.94
N CYS A 238 2.59 20.57 -6.64
CA CYS A 238 1.38 20.53 -5.82
C CYS A 238 0.68 21.90 -5.71
N LEU A 239 1.32 23.01 -6.10
CA LEU A 239 0.74 24.35 -6.05
C LEU A 239 -0.20 24.67 -7.23
N PHE A 240 -0.31 23.80 -8.24
CA PHE A 240 -1.16 24.04 -9.42
C PHE A 240 -2.28 23.02 -9.63
N LEU A 241 -2.62 22.23 -8.61
CA LEU A 241 -3.91 21.51 -8.57
C LEU A 241 -4.73 22.06 -7.40
N PRO A 242 -6.03 22.35 -7.59
CA PRO A 242 -6.89 22.81 -6.50
C PRO A 242 -6.81 21.77 -5.39
N LEU A 243 -6.47 22.17 -4.15
CA LEU A 243 -6.39 21.29 -2.98
C LEU A 243 -7.56 20.28 -2.99
N PRO A 244 -7.36 19.02 -3.44
CA PRO A 244 -8.50 18.14 -3.63
C PRO A 244 -8.73 17.38 -2.33
N HIS A 245 -9.82 16.61 -2.31
CA HIS A 245 -10.20 15.60 -1.33
C HIS A 245 -9.07 14.70 -0.76
N ASN A 246 -7.87 14.74 -1.34
CA ASN A 246 -6.64 14.08 -0.95
C ASN A 246 -6.26 14.28 0.52
N PHE A 247 -6.25 15.53 1.02
CA PHE A 247 -5.95 15.79 2.43
C PHE A 247 -7.02 15.24 3.37
N VAL A 248 -8.27 15.20 2.92
CA VAL A 248 -9.39 14.71 3.72
C VAL A 248 -9.18 13.25 4.06
N SER A 249 -8.77 12.40 3.11
CA SER A 249 -8.58 10.95 3.37
C SER A 249 -7.52 10.66 4.46
N ILE A 250 -6.34 11.28 4.35
CA ILE A 250 -5.24 11.11 5.33
C ILE A 250 -5.62 11.72 6.68
N LEU A 251 -6.21 12.92 6.69
CA LEU A 251 -6.69 13.56 7.91
C LEU A 251 -7.79 12.72 8.56
N THR A 252 -8.66 12.09 7.76
CA THR A 252 -9.75 11.23 8.25
C THR A 252 -9.17 9.97 8.90
N LEU A 253 -8.23 9.27 8.24
CA LEU A 253 -7.53 8.13 8.85
C LEU A 253 -6.79 8.52 10.13
N THR A 254 -6.11 9.66 10.11
CA THR A 254 -5.36 10.16 11.27
C THR A 254 -6.27 10.60 12.42
N ALA A 255 -7.41 11.24 12.11
CA ALA A 255 -8.40 11.66 13.09
C ALA A 255 -9.16 10.49 13.68
N MET A 256 -9.47 9.45 12.88
CA MET A 256 -10.05 8.21 13.38
C MET A 256 -9.10 7.56 14.38
N LYS A 257 -7.82 7.37 14.01
CA LYS A 257 -6.82 6.78 14.92
C LYS A 257 -6.70 7.56 16.24
N LYS A 258 -6.59 8.89 16.19
CA LYS A 258 -6.54 9.76 17.38
C LYS A 258 -7.80 9.76 18.26
N LYS A 259 -8.97 9.43 17.72
CA LYS A 259 -10.22 9.43 18.49
C LYS A 259 -10.45 8.09 19.20
N LEU A 260 -9.72 7.05 18.79
CA LEU A 260 -9.80 5.69 19.32
C LEU A 260 -8.69 5.38 20.34
N ASP A 261 -7.60 6.17 20.36
CA ASP A 261 -6.54 6.16 21.39
C ASP A 261 -6.85 7.13 22.55
#